data_AF-A0A0J1HX27-F1
#
_entry.id   AF-A0A0J1HX27-F1
#
_cell.length_a   1.000
_cell.length_b   1.000
_cell.length_c   1.000
_cell.angle_alpha   90.00
_cell.angle_beta   90.00
_cell.angle_gamma   90.00
#
_symmetry.space_group_name_H-M   'P 1'
#
loop_
_entity.id
_entity.type
_entity.pdbx_description
1 polymer ?
#
loop_
_entity_poly.entity_id
_entity_poly.type
_entity_poly.pdbx_seq_one_letter_code
_entity_poly.pdbx_strand_id
1 'polypeptide(L)' 'MSELTKELNAILRKYEVSTSQVAYWLYLTLERMTEDYRENYLEDLGEKEMKRLDALTHELNGVVNNHWHSIKSNYEY' A
#
# COMPACT_ATOMS: atom_id res chain seq x y z
N MET A 1 21.45 3.49 -3.76
CA MET A 1 20.43 2.93 -2.84
C MET A 1 20.85 3.29 -1.43
N SER A 2 19.99 3.94 -0.63
CA SER A 2 20.32 4.33 0.74
C SER A 2 20.43 3.12 1.66
N GLU A 3 21.06 3.28 2.83
CA GLU A 3 21.22 2.18 3.79
C GLU A 3 19.87 1.68 4.30
N LEU A 4 18.94 2.59 4.57
CA LEU A 4 17.54 2.26 4.91
C LEU A 4 16.85 1.40 3.85
N THR A 5 17.06 1.70 2.56
CA THR A 5 16.48 0.89 1.48
C THR A 5 17.09 -0.52 1.44
N LYS A 6 18.38 -0.68 1.75
CA LYS A 6 19.01 -2.01 1.83
C LYS A 6 18.46 -2.81 3.00
N GLU A 7 18.33 -2.21 4.17
CA GLU A 7 17.78 -2.84 5.37
C GLU A 7 16.34 -3.30 5.13
N LEU A 8 15.49 -2.43 4.58
CA LEU A 8 14.12 -2.80 4.22
C LEU A 8 14.09 -3.97 3.24
N ASN A 9 14.89 -3.93 2.17
CA ASN A 9 14.97 -5.00 1.20
C ASN A 9 15.45 -6.32 1.82
N ALA A 10 16.38 -6.28 2.77
CA ALA A 10 16.84 -7.47 3.49
C ALA A 10 15.72 -8.08 4.33
N ILE A 11 14.91 -7.26 5.02
CA ILE A 11 13.74 -7.71 5.79
C ILE A 11 12.71 -8.35 4.85
N LEU A 12 12.33 -7.67 3.77
CA LEU A 12 11.32 -8.19 2.83
C LEU A 12 11.76 -9.52 2.22
N ARG A 13 13.03 -9.65 1.83
CA ARG A 13 13.59 -10.90 1.30
C ARG A 13 13.61 -12.02 2.34
N LYS A 14 13.96 -11.71 3.60
CA LYS A 14 14.01 -12.70 4.69
C LYS A 14 12.66 -13.39 4.91
N TYR A 15 11.56 -12.67 4.68
CA TYR A 15 10.20 -13.19 4.84
C TYR A 15 9.48 -13.44 3.50
N GLU A 16 10.23 -13.51 2.40
CA GLU A 16 9.70 -13.81 1.06
C GLU A 16 8.55 -12.88 0.61
N VAL A 17 8.56 -11.64 1.09
CA VAL A 17 7.55 -10.65 0.74
C VAL A 17 7.89 -10.04 -0.62
N SER A 18 7.00 -10.22 -1.58
CA SER A 18 7.11 -9.62 -2.90
C SER A 18 6.72 -8.14 -2.90
N THR A 19 7.27 -7.38 -3.85
CA THR A 19 6.89 -5.98 -4.06
C THR A 19 5.38 -5.82 -4.30
N SER A 20 4.75 -6.78 -4.96
CA SER A 20 3.29 -6.78 -5.20
C SER A 20 2.50 -6.90 -3.90
N GLN A 21 2.95 -7.73 -2.95
CA GLN A 21 2.35 -7.81 -1.62
C GLN A 21 2.51 -6.50 -0.85
N VAL A 22 3.69 -5.87 -0.90
CA VAL A 22 3.91 -4.56 -0.26
C VAL A 22 2.99 -3.50 -0.86
N ALA A 23 2.88 -3.44 -2.19
CA ALA A 23 1.99 -2.50 -2.88
C ALA A 23 0.53 -2.74 -2.50
N TYR A 24 0.11 -4.00 -2.38
CA TYR A 24 -1.25 -4.36 -1.95
C TYR A 24 -1.54 -3.95 -0.52
N TRP A 25 -0.63 -4.22 0.43
CA TRP A 25 -0.83 -3.82 1.83
C TRP A 25 -0.81 -2.31 2.01
N LEU A 26 0.01 -1.59 1.25
CA LEU A 26 0.01 -0.13 1.22
C LEU A 26 -1.34 0.39 0.69
N TYR A 27 -1.84 -0.17 -0.41
CA TYR A 27 -3.15 0.16 -0.95
C TYR A 27 -4.26 -0.03 0.08
N LEU A 28 -4.35 -1.21 0.72
CA LEU A 28 -5.36 -1.49 1.75
C LEU A 28 -5.29 -0.52 2.93
N THR A 29 -4.08 -0.13 3.33
CA THR A 29 -3.90 0.85 4.41
C THR A 29 -4.44 2.21 4.01
N LEU A 30 -4.12 2.66 2.79
CA LEU A 30 -4.56 3.94 2.29
C LEU A 30 -6.08 3.98 2.07
N GLU A 31 -6.66 2.93 1.48
CA GLU A 31 -8.11 2.78 1.30
C GLU A 31 -8.85 2.96 2.63
N ARG A 32 -8.38 2.29 3.70
CA ARG A 32 -8.94 2.46 5.06
C ARG A 32 -8.81 3.89 5.57
N MET A 33 -7.69 4.57 5.31
CA MET A 33 -7.49 5.95 5.74
C MET A 33 -8.39 6.91 4.96
N THR A 34 -8.57 6.69 3.66
CA THR A 34 -9.29 7.60 2.76
C THR A 34 -10.79 7.36 2.72
N GLU A 35 -11.25 6.17 3.11
CA GLU A 35 -12.66 5.77 3.11
C GLU A 35 -13.16 5.46 4.54
N ASP A 36 -12.75 4.32 5.11
CA ASP A 36 -13.30 3.81 6.38
C ASP A 36 -13.13 4.78 7.57
N TYR A 37 -11.98 5.44 7.64
CA TYR A 37 -11.60 6.32 8.74
C TYR A 37 -11.38 7.76 8.30
N ARG A 38 -11.96 8.15 7.15
CA ARG A 38 -11.70 9.43 6.50
C ARG A 38 -11.86 10.61 7.45
N GLU A 39 -12.91 10.64 8.25
CA GLU A 39 -13.21 11.75 9.15
C GLU A 39 -12.10 11.95 10.19
N ASN A 40 -11.63 10.87 10.81
CA ASN A 40 -10.54 10.90 11.78
C ASN A 40 -9.25 11.46 11.16
N TYR A 41 -8.89 10.96 9.97
CA TYR A 41 -7.68 11.41 9.29
C TYR A 41 -7.81 12.80 8.67
N LEU A 42 -9.01 13.22 8.29
CA LEU A 42 -9.25 14.56 7.79
C LEU A 42 -9.06 15.61 8.88
N GLU A 43 -9.50 15.33 10.10
CA GLU A 43 -9.27 16.21 11.25
C GLU A 43 -7.77 16.35 11.56
N ASP A 44 -7.03 15.24 11.56
CA ASP A 44 -5.60 15.22 11.92
C ASP A 44 -4.67 15.74 10.81
N LEU A 45 -4.94 15.39 9.55
CA LEU A 45 -4.04 15.64 8.41
C LEU A 45 -4.46 16.84 7.54
N GLY A 46 -5.75 17.20 7.61
CA GLY A 46 -6.34 18.26 6.80
C GLY A 46 -6.59 17.89 5.33
N GLU A 47 -7.41 18.69 4.67
CA GLU A 47 -7.90 18.40 3.30
C GLU A 47 -6.80 18.19 2.26
N LYS A 48 -5.71 18.97 2.34
CA LYS A 48 -4.65 18.93 1.33
C LYS A 48 -3.96 17.58 1.32
N GLU A 49 -3.65 17.05 2.49
CA GLU A 49 -3.00 15.75 2.60
C GLU A 49 -3.98 14.63 2.27
N MET A 50 -5.24 14.73 2.69
CA MET A 50 -6.27 13.76 2.30
C MET A 50 -6.43 13.66 0.78
N LYS A 51 -6.47 14.79 0.06
CA LYS A 51 -6.51 14.80 -1.42
C LYS A 51 -5.29 14.13 -2.05
N ARG A 52 -4.10 14.27 -1.44
CA ARG A 52 -2.89 13.59 -1.89
C ARG A 52 -2.97 12.08 -1.64
N LEU A 53 -3.49 11.66 -0.50
CA LEU A 53 -3.68 10.23 -0.17
C LEU A 53 -4.74 9.60 -1.07
N ASP A 54 -5.84 10.29 -1.38
CA ASP A 54 -6.86 9.85 -2.34
C ASP A 54 -6.22 9.58 -3.72
N ALA A 55 -5.42 10.52 -4.22
CA ALA A 55 -4.72 10.38 -5.50
C ALA A 55 -3.73 9.21 -5.50
N LEU A 56 -2.94 9.06 -4.43
CA LEU A 56 -2.01 7.93 -4.28
C LEU A 56 -2.73 6.58 -4.24
N THR A 57 -3.85 6.50 -3.52
CA THR A 57 -4.69 5.29 -3.45
C THR A 57 -5.21 4.91 -4.82
N HIS A 58 -5.68 5.90 -5.59
CA HIS A 58 -6.15 5.70 -6.95
C HIS A 58 -5.05 5.17 -7.89
N GLU A 59 -3.85 5.74 -7.85
CA GLU A 59 -2.71 5.27 -8.65
C GLU A 59 -2.29 3.84 -8.26
N LEU A 60 -2.25 3.54 -6.95
CA LEU A 60 -1.92 2.21 -6.44
C LEU A 60 -2.96 1.16 -6.81
N ASN A 61 -4.25 1.52 -6.86
CA ASN A 61 -5.31 0.61 -7.29
C ASN A 61 -5.03 0.05 -8.69
N GLY A 62 -4.54 0.87 -9.61
CA GLY A 62 -4.14 0.42 -10.96
C GLY A 62 -3.01 -0.60 -10.93
N VAL A 63 -2.02 -0.42 -10.05
CA VAL A 63 -0.90 -1.35 -9.87
C VAL A 63 -1.39 -2.66 -9.24
N VAL A 64 -2.18 -2.57 -8.18
CA VAL A 64 -2.70 -3.72 -7.43
C VAL A 64 -3.63 -4.57 -8.27
N ASN A 65 -4.58 -3.97 -9.00
CA ASN A 65 -5.52 -4.73 -9.85
C ASN A 65 -4.80 -5.54 -10.93
N ASN A 66 -3.72 -5.00 -11.51
CA ASN A 66 -2.90 -5.72 -12.47
C ASN A 66 -2.14 -6.91 -11.85
N HIS A 67 -1.90 -6.88 -10.54
CA HIS A 67 -1.17 -7.93 -9.81
C HIS A 67 -2.07 -8.82 -8.95
N TRP A 68 -3.38 -8.55 -8.90
CA TRP A 68 -4.37 -9.30 -8.11
C TRP A 68 -4.34 -10.80 -8.43
N HIS A 69 -4.21 -11.14 -9.70
CA HIS A 69 -4.08 -12.54 -10.15
C HIS A 69 -2.83 -13.23 -9.61
N SER A 70 -1.70 -12.50 -9.51
CA SER A 70 -0.45 -13.02 -8.96
C SER A 70 -0.47 -13.15 -7.43
N ILE A 71 -1.27 -12.33 -6.74
CA ILE A 71 -1.42 -12.39 -5.29
C ILE A 71 -2.36 -13.55 -4.90
N LYS A 72 -3.51 -13.70 -5.59
CA LYS A 72 -4.50 -14.74 -5.28
C LYS A 72 -3.96 -16.16 -5.48
N SER A 73 -3.12 -16.38 -6.51
CA SER A 73 -2.48 -17.68 -6.79
C SER A 73 -1.58 -18.20 -5.66
N ASN A 74 -1.12 -17.36 -4.74
CA ASN A 74 -0.27 -17.77 -3.61
C ASN A 74 -1.07 -18.15 -2.35
N TYR A 75 -2.39 -17.96 -2.34
CA TYR A 75 -3.25 -18.23 -1.18
C TYR A 75 -4.33 -19.30 -1.45
N GLU A 76 -4.38 -19.87 -2.66
CA GLU A 76 -5.19 -21.04 -2.98
C GLU A 76 -4.30 -22.29 -2.95
N TYR A 77 -4.14 -22.88 -1.77
CA TYR A 77 -3.68 -24.26 -1.54
C TYR A 77 -4.74 -25.01 -0.73
#